data_AF-A0A7T8GVU8-F1
#
_entry.id   AF-A0A7T8GVU8-F1
#
_cell.length_a   1.000
_cell.length_b   1.000
_cell.length_c   1.000
_cell.angle_alpha   90.00
_cell.angle_beta   90.00
_cell.angle_gamma   90.00
#
_symmetry.space_group_name_H-M   'P 1'
#
loop_
_entity.id
_entity.type
_entity.pdbx_description
1 polymer ?
#
loop_
_entity_poly.entity_id
_entity_poly.type
_entity_poly.pdbx_seq_one_letter_code
_entity_poly.pdbx_strand_id
1 'polypeptide(L)'
;MFHALTGCDTVSSFARHGKKTAWAVWTVLPELTEALIQLSSAPSDIPNDAMCIIERFVILLYDRTSKCTDIDKARWKLFARKNNVQLIPPTKAALEEHVKRAVYQGGHV
;
A
#
# COMPACT_ATOMS: atom_id res chain seq x y z
N MET A 1 7.00 7.99 -7.43
CA MET A 1 6.17 7.39 -6.36
C MET A 1 5.68 5.95 -6.59
N PHE A 2 4.76 5.68 -7.54
CA PHE A 2 4.14 4.34 -7.70
C PHE A 2 5.13 3.17 -7.84
N HIS A 3 6.22 3.38 -8.59
CA HIS A 3 7.29 2.39 -8.76
C HIS A 3 7.89 1.96 -7.41
N ALA A 4 8.29 2.93 -6.57
CA ALA A 4 8.89 2.71 -5.26
C ALA A 4 7.89 2.08 -4.27
N LEU A 5 6.64 2.58 -4.23
CA LEU A 5 5.59 2.04 -3.34
C LEU A 5 5.25 0.58 -3.67
N THR A 6 5.31 0.18 -4.93
CA THR A 6 5.03 -1.21 -5.34
C THR A 6 6.28 -2.12 -5.31
N GLY A 7 7.38 -1.62 -4.73
CA GLY A 7 8.68 -2.28 -4.62
C GLY A 7 9.64 -1.95 -5.76
N CYS A 8 10.89 -1.67 -5.40
CA CYS A 8 12.02 -1.42 -6.30
C CYS A 8 13.31 -2.01 -5.68
N ASP A 9 14.49 -1.71 -6.23
CA ASP A 9 15.76 -2.27 -5.75
C ASP A 9 16.03 -1.95 -4.26
N THR A 10 15.46 -0.85 -3.76
CA THR A 10 15.74 -0.30 -2.43
C THR A 10 14.52 -0.26 -1.50
N VAL A 11 13.35 -0.72 -1.97
CA VAL A 11 12.07 -0.76 -1.24
C VAL A 11 11.47 -2.15 -1.42
N SER A 12 11.06 -2.80 -0.32
CA SER A 12 10.44 -4.13 -0.36
C SER A 12 9.19 -4.19 -1.26
N SER A 13 8.74 -5.38 -1.64
CA SER A 13 7.53 -5.58 -2.44
C SER A 13 6.42 -6.25 -1.62
N PHE A 14 5.17 -6.14 -2.10
CA PHE A 14 4.04 -6.86 -1.54
C PHE A 14 4.02 -8.29 -2.08
N ALA A 15 4.05 -9.28 -1.19
CA ALA A 15 4.16 -10.69 -1.59
C ALA A 15 3.03 -11.09 -2.55
N ARG A 16 3.39 -11.80 -3.63
CA ARG A 16 2.47 -12.26 -4.71
C ARG A 16 1.76 -11.15 -5.49
N HIS A 17 2.14 -9.90 -5.31
CA HIS A 17 1.56 -8.76 -6.02
C HIS A 17 2.64 -7.99 -6.79
N GLY A 18 2.50 -7.99 -8.11
CA GLY A 18 3.38 -7.23 -9.00
C GLY A 18 2.79 -5.88 -9.40
N LYS A 19 3.52 -5.12 -10.21
CA LYS A 19 3.07 -3.81 -10.72
C LYS A 19 1.79 -3.91 -11.55
N LYS A 20 1.61 -5.00 -12.30
CA LYS A 20 0.38 -5.24 -13.07
C LYS A 20 -0.86 -5.38 -12.17
N THR A 21 -0.75 -6.12 -11.06
CA THR A 21 -1.87 -6.27 -10.11
C THR A 21 -2.11 -4.99 -9.32
N ALA A 22 -1.04 -4.29 -8.92
CA ALA A 22 -1.14 -2.97 -8.29
C ALA A 22 -1.82 -1.95 -9.22
N TRP A 23 -1.43 -1.92 -10.51
CA TRP A 23 -2.04 -1.05 -11.50
C TRP A 23 -3.54 -1.33 -11.66
N ALA A 24 -3.94 -2.61 -11.70
CA ALA A 24 -5.34 -2.97 -11.73
C ALA A 24 -6.11 -2.47 -10.49
N VAL A 25 -5.50 -2.39 -9.30
CA VAL A 25 -6.14 -1.76 -8.12
C VAL A 25 -6.27 -0.26 -8.32
N TRP A 26 -5.22 0.40 -8.83
CA TRP A 26 -5.26 1.83 -9.11
C TRP A 26 -6.41 2.20 -10.06
N THR A 27 -6.67 1.41 -11.11
CA THR A 27 -7.78 1.70 -12.04
C THR A 27 -9.17 1.70 -11.39
N VAL A 28 -9.33 1.14 -10.19
CA VAL A 28 -10.60 1.12 -9.43
C VAL A 28 -10.52 1.91 -8.11
N LEU A 29 -9.42 2.62 -7.88
CA LEU A 29 -9.20 3.49 -6.72
C LEU A 29 -8.54 4.79 -7.21
N PRO A 30 -9.28 5.66 -7.91
CA PRO A 30 -8.74 6.88 -8.53
C PRO A 30 -8.11 7.84 -7.52
N GLU A 31 -8.59 7.84 -6.27
CA GLU A 31 -8.08 8.63 -5.13
C GLU A 31 -6.61 8.34 -4.83
N LEU A 32 -6.11 7.16 -5.23
CA LEU A 32 -4.69 6.81 -5.11
C LEU A 32 -3.80 7.79 -5.87
N THR A 33 -4.28 8.40 -6.95
CA THR A 33 -3.51 9.36 -7.73
C THR A 33 -3.08 10.56 -6.88
N GLU A 34 -4.02 11.15 -6.14
CA GLU A 34 -3.75 12.32 -5.30
C GLU A 34 -2.80 11.95 -4.15
N ALA A 35 -3.02 10.81 -3.49
CA ALA A 35 -2.11 10.33 -2.45
C ALA A 35 -0.68 10.12 -3.00
N LEU A 36 -0.52 9.55 -4.20
CA LEU A 36 0.78 9.38 -4.81
C LEU A 36 1.45 10.71 -5.18
N ILE A 37 0.68 11.73 -5.59
CA ILE A 37 1.19 13.09 -5.87
C ILE A 37 1.67 13.74 -4.56
N GLN A 38 0.85 13.72 -3.51
CA GLN A 38 1.22 14.26 -2.20
C GLN A 38 2.51 13.60 -1.69
N LEU A 39 2.60 12.26 -1.73
CA LEU A 39 3.79 11.52 -1.29
C LEU A 39 5.02 11.78 -2.18
N SER A 40 4.83 12.12 -3.45
CA SER A 40 5.93 12.47 -4.35
C SER A 40 6.61 13.80 -4.02
N SER A 41 5.98 14.65 -3.22
CA SER A 41 6.58 15.90 -2.74
C SER A 41 7.58 15.71 -1.59
N ALA A 42 7.84 14.47 -1.20
CA ALA A 42 8.71 14.10 -0.08
C ALA A 42 8.39 14.87 1.23
N PRO A 43 7.14 14.77 1.72
CA PRO A 43 6.78 15.44 2.96
C PRO A 43 7.59 14.89 4.14
N SER A 44 7.84 15.73 5.16
CA SER A 44 8.56 15.32 6.37
C SER A 44 7.86 14.18 7.11
N ASP A 45 6.53 14.23 7.11
CA ASP A 45 5.63 13.23 7.69
C ASP A 45 4.59 12.83 6.65
N ILE A 46 4.13 11.57 6.72
CA ILE A 46 3.10 11.06 5.82
C ILE A 46 1.75 11.69 6.22
N PRO A 47 1.06 12.41 5.31
CA PRO A 47 -0.28 12.92 5.59
C PRO A 47 -1.26 11.79 5.92
N ASN A 48 -2.11 12.00 6.93
CA ASN A 48 -3.04 10.97 7.40
C ASN A 48 -4.05 10.53 6.32
N ASP A 49 -4.52 11.47 5.50
CA ASP A 49 -5.38 11.21 4.34
C ASP A 49 -4.67 10.35 3.29
N ALA A 50 -3.43 10.70 2.93
CA ALA A 50 -2.60 9.89 2.03
C ALA A 50 -2.44 8.46 2.58
N MET A 51 -2.10 8.32 3.86
CA MET A 51 -1.92 7.02 4.51
C MET A 51 -3.20 6.18 4.49
N CYS A 52 -4.37 6.79 4.74
CA CYS A 52 -5.66 6.09 4.65
C CYS A 52 -5.94 5.55 3.24
N ILE A 53 -5.59 6.30 2.20
CA ILE A 53 -5.72 5.84 0.81
C ILE A 53 -4.71 4.74 0.49
N ILE A 54 -3.47 4.81 1.01
CA ILE A 54 -2.50 3.72 0.85
C ILE A 54 -2.94 2.45 1.58
N GLU A 55 -3.49 2.55 2.80
CA GLU A 55 -4.09 1.42 3.50
C GLU A 55 -5.20 0.78 2.63
N ARG A 56 -6.10 1.61 2.09
CA ARG A 56 -7.18 1.13 1.21
C ARG A 56 -6.64 0.44 -0.04
N PHE A 57 -5.61 0.99 -0.67
CA PHE A 57 -4.93 0.40 -1.82
C PHE A 57 -4.36 -0.98 -1.49
N VAL A 58 -3.63 -1.12 -0.38
CA VAL A 58 -3.03 -2.40 0.02
C VAL A 58 -4.11 -3.41 0.41
N ILE A 59 -5.18 -3.01 1.08
CA ILE A 59 -6.32 -3.90 1.36
C ILE A 59 -6.91 -4.47 0.07
N LEU A 60 -7.16 -3.62 -0.93
CA LEU A 60 -7.70 -4.05 -2.23
C LEU A 60 -6.73 -4.87 -3.07
N LEU A 61 -5.43 -4.75 -2.79
CA LEU A 61 -4.39 -5.58 -3.39
C LEU A 61 -4.54 -7.04 -2.96
N TYR A 62 -4.76 -7.30 -1.66
CA TYR A 62 -4.90 -8.64 -1.09
C TYR A 62 -6.35 -9.18 -1.14
N ASP A 63 -7.36 -8.31 -1.06
CA ASP A 63 -8.78 -8.64 -1.20
C ASP A 63 -9.53 -7.52 -1.93
N ARG A 64 -9.67 -7.71 -3.24
CA ARG A 64 -10.30 -6.74 -4.14
C ARG A 64 -11.78 -6.49 -3.86
N THR A 65 -12.44 -7.38 -3.12
CA THR A 65 -13.85 -7.25 -2.74
C THR A 65 -14.04 -6.63 -1.36
N SER A 66 -12.94 -6.37 -0.65
CA SER A 66 -12.97 -5.87 0.71
C SER A 66 -13.60 -4.49 0.80
N LYS A 67 -14.52 -4.36 1.76
CA LYS A 67 -15.06 -3.07 2.18
C LYS A 67 -14.28 -2.45 3.35
N CYS A 68 -13.27 -3.13 3.88
CA CYS A 68 -12.50 -2.64 5.02
C CYS A 68 -11.62 -1.44 4.62
N THR A 69 -11.53 -0.45 5.50
CA THR A 69 -10.64 0.72 5.37
C THR A 69 -9.47 0.67 6.34
N ASP A 70 -9.48 -0.29 7.26
CA ASP A 70 -8.51 -0.50 8.32
C ASP A 70 -7.74 -1.78 7.99
N ILE A 71 -6.43 -1.64 7.78
CA ILE A 71 -5.59 -2.73 7.29
C ILE A 71 -5.42 -3.85 8.31
N ASP A 72 -5.39 -3.54 9.60
CA ASP A 72 -5.25 -4.56 10.65
C ASP A 72 -6.54 -5.38 10.79
N LYS A 73 -7.71 -4.73 10.68
CA LYS A 73 -9.00 -5.45 10.58
C LYS A 73 -9.08 -6.32 9.33
N ALA A 74 -8.59 -5.83 8.19
CA ALA A 74 -8.54 -6.62 6.95
C ALA A 74 -7.59 -7.82 7.10
N ARG A 75 -6.41 -7.60 7.68
CA ARG A 75 -5.41 -8.63 7.98
C ARG A 75 -6.00 -9.71 8.88
N TRP A 76 -6.68 -9.33 9.97
CA TRP A 76 -7.33 -10.28 10.88
C TRP A 76 -8.40 -11.13 10.17
N LYS A 77 -9.27 -10.51 9.36
CA LYS A 77 -10.30 -11.24 8.58
C LYS A 77 -9.68 -12.23 7.59
N LEU A 78 -8.58 -11.86 6.94
CA LEU A 78 -7.90 -12.72 5.99
C LEU A 78 -7.10 -13.82 6.68
N PHE A 79 -6.52 -13.55 7.86
CA PHE A 79 -5.83 -14.56 8.66
C PHE A 79 -6.74 -15.72 9.04
N ALA A 80 -8.01 -15.44 9.39
CA ALA A 80 -8.99 -16.49 9.68
C ALA A 80 -9.35 -17.37 8.48
N ARG A 81 -9.06 -16.92 7.24
CA ARG A 81 -9.45 -17.60 5.99
C ARG A 81 -8.26 -18.15 5.19
N LYS A 82 -7.04 -17.71 5.48
CA LYS A 82 -5.82 -18.01 4.73
C LYS A 82 -4.81 -18.67 5.66
N ASN A 83 -4.22 -19.77 5.21
CA ASN A 83 -3.20 -20.52 5.94
C ASN A 83 -1.76 -20.06 5.63
N ASN A 84 -1.58 -19.02 4.81
CA ASN A 84 -0.27 -18.50 4.42
C ASN A 84 -0.17 -17.00 4.71
N VAL A 85 0.83 -16.61 5.51
CA VAL A 85 1.09 -15.22 5.92
C VAL A 85 1.45 -14.31 4.74
N GLN A 86 1.94 -14.86 3.62
CA GLN A 86 2.17 -14.10 2.39
C GLN A 86 0.88 -13.74 1.63
N LEU A 87 -0.27 -14.30 2.04
CA LEU A 87 -1.58 -14.02 1.45
C LEU A 87 -2.42 -13.05 2.27
N ILE A 88 -1.81 -12.37 3.24
CA ILE A 88 -2.46 -11.35 4.07
C ILE A 88 -1.68 -10.04 3.98
N PRO A 89 -2.36 -8.88 4.04
CA PRO A 89 -1.71 -7.58 3.96
C PRO A 89 -0.77 -7.36 5.16
N PRO A 90 0.26 -6.50 5.07
CA PRO A 90 1.11 -6.14 6.21
C PRO A 90 0.29 -5.55 7.38
N THR A 91 0.90 -5.45 8.55
CA THR A 91 0.31 -4.65 9.64
C THR A 91 0.37 -3.17 9.32
N LYS A 92 -0.44 -2.35 9.99
CA LYS A 92 -0.39 -0.89 9.83
C LYS A 92 1.02 -0.33 10.06
N ALA A 93 1.67 -0.70 11.17
CA ALA A 93 3.01 -0.24 11.49
C ALA A 93 4.06 -0.62 10.42
N ALA A 94 3.99 -1.85 9.89
CA ALA A 94 4.89 -2.27 8.83
C ALA A 94 4.64 -1.53 7.51
N LEU A 95 3.37 -1.21 7.21
CA LEU A 95 3.01 -0.41 6.05
C LEU A 95 3.50 1.03 6.18
N GLU A 96 3.39 1.65 7.35
CA GLU A 96 3.89 3.01 7.59
C GLU A 96 5.39 3.12 7.30
N GLU A 97 6.20 2.20 7.84
CA GLU A 97 7.65 2.18 7.59
C GLU A 97 7.97 1.90 6.11
N HIS A 98 7.22 1.02 5.47
CA HIS A 98 7.35 0.78 4.03
C HIS A 98 7.04 2.05 3.21
N VAL A 99 5.99 2.80 3.55
CA VAL A 99 5.64 4.05 2.87
C VAL A 99 6.71 5.11 3.10
N LYS A 100 7.23 5.27 4.32
CA LYS A 100 8.34 6.20 4.61
C LYS A 100 9.55 5.88 3.73
N ARG A 101 9.91 4.60 3.63
CA ARG A 101 11.01 4.14 2.77
C ARG A 101 10.72 4.41 1.29
N ALA A 102 9.49 4.18 0.84
CA ALA A 102 9.08 4.47 -0.54
C ALA A 102 9.14 5.97 -0.86
N VAL A 103 8.68 6.85 0.05
CA VAL A 103 8.73 8.32 -0.08
C VAL A 103 10.17 8.78 -0.16
N TYR A 104 11.03 8.30 0.74
CA TYR A 104 12.44 8.63 0.75
C TYR A 104 13.11 8.31 -0.60
N GLN A 105 12.76 7.18 -1.23
CA GLN A 105 13.33 6.76 -2.51
C GLN A 105 12.67 7.40 -3.74
N GLY A 106 11.37 7.65 -3.69
CA GLY A 106 10.56 8.00 -4.87
C GLY A 106 10.02 9.43 -4.91
N GLY A 107 10.25 10.22 -3.86
CA GLY A 107 9.88 11.63 -3.76
C GLY A 107 11.05 12.62 -3.84
N HIS A 108 12.30 12.16 -3.71
CA HIS A 108 13.51 12.99 -3.86
C HIS A 108 14.17 12.82 -5.25
N VAL A 109 13.37 12.59 -6.30
CA VAL A 109 13.85 12.34 -7.66
C VAL A 109 13.87 13.64 -8.46
#